data_AF-A0A1C5CZ56-F1
#
_entry.id   AF-A0A1C5CZ56-F1
#
_cell.length_a   1.000
_cell.length_b   1.000
_cell.length_c   1.000
_cell.angle_alpha   90.00
_cell.angle_beta   90.00
_cell.angle_gamma   90.00
#
_symmetry.space_group_name_H-M   'P 1'
#
loop_
_entity.id
_entity.type
_entity.pdbx_description
1 polymer ?
#
loop_
_entity_poly.entity_id
_entity_poly.type
_entity_poly.pdbx_seq_one_letter_code
_entity_poly.pdbx_strand_id
1 'polypeptide(L)' 'VDPRDGRLLDGAGRPHPRRFALGPYTDARTPGAFTRPRTGGPAFRQNDATARAVLDFLRAGAGRAAA' A
#
# COMPACT_ATOMS: atom_id res chain seq x y z
N VAL A 1 -3.50 -8.55 -1.04
CA VAL A 1 -3.21 -7.11 -1.03
C VAL A 1 -2.81 -6.68 -2.43
N ASP A 2 -3.31 -5.55 -2.92
CA ASP A 2 -2.93 -5.01 -4.23
C ASP A 2 -1.43 -4.66 -4.20
N PRO A 3 -0.61 -5.23 -5.09
CA PRO A 3 0.83 -5.03 -5.08
C PRO A 3 1.26 -3.61 -5.49
N ARG A 4 0.35 -2.82 -6.07
CA ARG A 4 0.66 -1.47 -6.57
C ARG A 4 0.56 -0.42 -5.48
N ASP A 5 -0.44 -0.53 -4.61
CA ASP A 5 -0.80 0.54 -3.67
C ASP A 5 -1.13 0.06 -2.24
N GLY A 6 -1.02 -1.24 -1.98
CA GLY A 6 -1.21 -1.79 -0.65
C GLY A 6 -2.68 -1.93 -0.21
N ARG A 7 -3.66 -1.73 -1.10
CA ARG A 7 -5.08 -1.92 -0.74
C ARG A 7 -5.39 -3.37 -0.37
N LEU A 8 -6.20 -3.56 0.67
CA LEU A 8 -6.76 -4.88 0.95
C LEU A 8 -7.66 -5.30 -0.21
N LEU A 9 -7.58 -6.56 -0.62
CA LEU A 9 -8.46 -7.14 -1.63
C LEU A 9 -9.53 -7.99 -0.92
N ASP A 10 -10.77 -7.93 -1.39
CA ASP A 10 -11.81 -8.86 -0.96
C ASP A 10 -11.65 -10.24 -1.62
N GLY A 11 -12.54 -11.19 -1.29
CA GLY A 11 -12.52 -12.54 -1.86
C GLY A 11 -12.74 -12.62 -3.38
N ALA A 12 -13.21 -11.54 -4.01
CA ALA A 12 -13.36 -11.40 -5.45
C ALA A 12 -12.21 -10.59 -6.09
N GLY A 13 -11.17 -10.27 -5.32
CA GLY A 13 -10.01 -9.48 -5.77
C GLY A 13 -10.28 -7.98 -5.90
N ARG A 14 -11.40 -7.46 -5.36
CA ARG A 14 -11.71 -6.03 -5.44
C ARG A 14 -11.03 -5.25 -4.32
N PRO A 15 -10.41 -4.09 -4.62
CA PRO A 15 -9.79 -3.28 -3.59
C PRO A 15 -10.80 -2.70 -2.59
N HIS A 16 -10.49 -2.81 -1.30
CA HIS A 16 -11.25 -2.19 -0.23
C HIS A 16 -11.12 -0.66 -0.35
N PRO A 17 -12.22 0.10 -0.21
CA PRO A 17 -12.22 1.52 -0.52
C PRO A 17 -11.32 2.35 0.41
N ARG A 18 -11.13 1.89 1.66
CA ARG A 18 -10.47 2.67 2.74
C ARG A 18 -9.45 1.90 3.57
N ARG A 19 -9.05 0.68 3.18
CA ARG A 19 -8.14 -0.15 3.98
C ARG A 19 -6.90 -0.49 3.18
N PHE A 20 -5.76 -0.27 3.82
CA PHE A 20 -4.43 -0.51 3.29
C PHE A 20 -3.67 -1.40 4.29
N ALA A 21 -2.72 -2.19 3.80
CA ALA A 21 -1.88 -3.05 4.62
C ALA A 21 -0.41 -2.85 4.28
N LEU A 22 0.47 -3.12 5.23
CA LEU A 22 1.93 -3.07 5.08
C LEU A 22 2.56 -4.37 5.59
N GLY A 23 3.70 -4.73 5.02
CA GLY A 23 4.50 -5.86 5.48
C GLY A 23 4.20 -7.17 4.73
N PRO A 24 4.58 -8.31 5.33
CA PRO A 24 4.39 -9.63 4.72
C PRO A 24 2.90 -10.00 4.73
N TYR A 25 2.39 -10.41 3.58
CA TYR A 25 1.00 -10.86 3.43
C TYR A 25 0.95 -12.35 3.12
N THR A 26 -0.22 -12.96 3.29
CA THR A 26 -0.44 -14.38 2.96
C THR A 26 -0.47 -14.64 1.46
N ASP A 27 -0.66 -13.61 0.64
CA ASP A 27 -0.84 -13.71 -0.81
C ASP A 27 0.35 -13.20 -1.63
N ALA A 28 1.41 -12.73 -0.96
CA ALA A 28 2.64 -12.24 -1.60
C ALA A 28 3.87 -12.89 -0.97
N ARG A 29 4.92 -13.09 -1.79
CA ARG A 29 6.21 -13.54 -1.27
C ARG A 29 6.87 -12.40 -0.47
N THR A 30 7.13 -12.65 0.80
CA THR A 30 7.85 -11.70 1.68
C THR A 30 9.24 -11.41 1.10
N PRO A 31 9.62 -10.14 0.90
CA PRO A 31 10.99 -9.78 0.56
C PRO A 31 11.94 -10.18 1.69
N GLY A 32 13.19 -10.50 1.37
CA GLY A 32 14.20 -10.80 2.38
C GLY A 32 14.31 -9.68 3.43
N ALA A 33 14.47 -10.07 4.70
CA ALA A 33 14.45 -9.16 5.84
C ALA A 33 15.55 -8.08 5.80
N PHE A 34 16.67 -8.38 5.12
CA PHE A 34 17.80 -7.47 5.00
C PHE A 34 17.91 -6.89 3.60
N THR A 35 17.79 -5.58 3.52
CA THR A 35 18.02 -4.81 2.30
C THR A 35 19.46 -4.30 2.27
N ARG A 36 20.15 -4.44 1.13
CA ARG A 36 21.46 -3.82 0.95
C ARG A 36 21.36 -2.30 1.15
N PRO A 37 22.28 -1.67 1.90
CA PRO A 37 22.29 -0.22 2.06
C PRO A 37 22.19 0.52 0.74
N ARG A 38 21.44 1.63 0.72
CA ARG A 38 21.30 2.56 -0.43
C ARG A 38 20.67 1.97 -1.70
N THR A 39 19.93 0.85 -1.61
CA THR A 39 19.19 0.26 -2.74
C THR A 39 17.68 0.54 -2.75
N GLY A 40 17.19 1.16 -1.66
CA GLY A 40 15.76 1.41 -1.46
C GLY A 40 14.94 0.14 -1.59
N GLY A 41 15.39 -0.96 -0.97
CA GLY A 41 14.88 -2.31 -1.17
C GLY A 41 13.36 -2.49 -1.07
N PRO A 42 12.84 -3.68 -1.44
CA PRO A 42 11.43 -3.85 -1.79
C PRO A 42 10.42 -3.39 -0.73
N ALA A 43 10.72 -3.61 0.56
CA ALA A 43 9.87 -3.15 1.67
C ALA A 43 9.74 -1.61 1.72
N PHE A 44 10.81 -0.87 1.44
CA PHE A 44 10.76 0.59 1.37
C PHE A 44 9.90 1.08 0.21
N ARG A 45 10.01 0.44 -0.97
CA ARG A 45 9.17 0.79 -2.13
C ARG A 45 7.69 0.51 -1.87
N GLN A 46 7.39 -0.59 -1.18
CA GLN A 46 6.03 -0.90 -0.74
C GLN A 46 5.50 0.19 0.19
N ASN A 47 6.29 0.58 1.21
CA ASN A 47 5.90 1.64 2.13
C ASN A 47 5.63 2.96 1.40
N ASP A 48 6.51 3.36 0.48
CA ASP A 48 6.35 4.59 -0.30
C ASP A 48 5.10 4.58 -1.17
N ALA A 49 4.84 3.47 -1.87
CA ALA A 49 3.67 3.33 -2.73
C ALA A 49 2.37 3.40 -1.92
N THR A 50 2.29 2.67 -0.81
CA THR A 50 1.14 2.71 0.10
C THR A 50 0.96 4.08 0.72
N ALA A 51 2.04 4.75 1.16
CA ALA A 51 1.97 6.08 1.74
C ALA A 51 1.40 7.11 0.74
N ARG A 52 1.88 7.10 -0.51
CA ARG A 52 1.34 7.97 -1.57
C ARG A 52 -0.15 7.72 -1.80
N ALA A 53 -0.56 6.45 -1.90
CA ALA A 53 -1.96 6.08 -2.11
C ALA A 53 -2.88 6.52 -0.96
N VAL A 54 -2.42 6.42 0.29
CA VAL A 54 -3.15 6.90 1.46
C VAL A 54 -3.29 8.42 1.43
N LEU A 55 -2.21 9.15 1.15
CA LEU A 55 -2.22 10.61 1.09
C LEU A 55 -3.14 11.13 -0.02
N ASP A 56 -3.10 10.52 -1.21
CA ASP A 56 -4.00 10.85 -2.32
C ASP A 56 -5.47 10.57 -1.97
N PHE A 57 -5.75 9.45 -1.31
CA PHE A 57 -7.09 9.12 -0.83
C PHE A 57 -7.61 10.16 0.18
N LEU A 58 -6.79 10.54 1.16
CA LEU A 58 -7.15 11.54 2.17
C LEU A 58 -7.38 12.91 1.53
N ARG A 59 -6.55 13.31 0.57
CA ARG A 59 -6.70 14.56 -0.18
C ARG A 59 -8.02 14.59 -0.96
N ALA A 60 -8.37 13.50 -1.64
CA ALA A 60 -9.63 13.39 -2.36
C ALA A 60 -10.85 13.44 -1.41
N GLY A 61 -10.74 12.85 -0.22
CA GLY A 61 -11.77 12.92 0.81
C GLY A 61 -11.95 14.31 1.39
N ALA A 62 -10.86 15.03 1.67
CA ALA A 62 -10.89 16.40 2.16
C ALA A 62 -11.57 17.36 1.18
N GLY A 63 -11.31 17.20 -0.13
CA GLY A 63 -11.97 18.00 -1.17
C GLY A 63 -13.50 17.79 -1.23
N ARG A 64 -13.99 16.58 -0.93
CA ARG A 64 -15.44 16.31 -0.86
C ARG A 64 -16.10 16.80 0.42
N ALA A 65 -15.35 16.94 1.50
CA ALA A 65 -15.87 17.49 2.76
C ALA A 65 -15.94 19.03 2.74
N ALA A 66 -15.18 19.68 1.86
CA ALA A 66 -15.12 21.14 1.72
C ALA A 66 -16.05 21.70 0.62
N ALA A 67 -16.70 20.84 -0.17
CA ALA A 67 -17.66 21.18 -1.21
C ALA A 67 -19.10 20.93 -0.72
#